data_AF-A0A0A9WYA9-F1
#
_entry.id   AF-A0A0A9WYA9-F1
#
_cell.length_a   1.000
_cell.length_b   1.000
_cell.length_c   1.000
_cell.angle_alpha   90.00
_cell.angle_beta   90.00
_cell.angle_gamma   90.00
#
_symmetry.space_group_name_H-M   'P 1'
#
loop_
_entity.id
_entity.type
_entity.pdbx_description
1 polymer ?
#
loop_
_entity_poly.entity_id
_entity_poly.type
_entity_poly.pdbx_seq_one_letter_code
_entity_poly.pdbx_strand_id
1 'polypeptide(L)'
;MGIIFIRGFTYDQIPNGWKVVLGFPIAIGAINLLLFHWIPESPCWLLREGRYEDAEATLNFVYNVPESVTLAGQHDPAVTEELSDLQTELDNERQIESASWMEVFQSGRILFICLFLQFWSPLSGINVLMFYSTTIFNIAGVKEAIIGTITIDVLNVILTVLQMYIVERAGRTALLNYGTILSGLSFLLLGITLIARSEKDTIQGVFAVIFTLTYICGFAVGLGAVTWAIMAEVTPARIRNKVYALAVGENWG
;
A
#
# COMPACT_ATOMS: atom_id res chain seq x y z
N MET A 1 -3.58 -4.71 10.57
CA MET A 1 -2.18 -4.80 11.03
C MET A 1 -2.03 -4.54 12.53
N GLY A 2 -2.46 -3.38 13.08
CA GLY A 2 -2.40 -3.12 14.54
C GLY A 2 -3.33 -3.94 15.46
N ILE A 3 -4.27 -4.70 14.90
CA ILE A 3 -5.27 -5.47 15.68
C ILE A 3 -4.66 -6.73 16.30
N ILE A 4 -3.61 -7.30 15.71
CA ILE A 4 -2.93 -8.49 16.24
C ILE A 4 -2.00 -8.12 17.41
N PHE A 5 -1.34 -6.96 17.35
CA PHE A 5 -0.62 -6.34 18.49
C PHE A 5 -1.48 -6.29 19.76
N ILE A 6 -2.76 -5.97 19.59
CA ILE A 6 -3.74 -5.86 20.68
C ILE A 6 -4.15 -7.24 21.19
N ARG A 7 -4.32 -8.22 20.29
CA ARG A 7 -4.76 -9.59 20.64
C ARG A 7 -3.82 -10.29 21.64
N GLY A 8 -2.51 -10.09 21.52
CA GLY A 8 -1.51 -10.76 22.36
C GLY A 8 -1.28 -10.13 23.74
N PHE A 9 -1.54 -8.83 23.92
CA PHE A 9 -1.11 -8.13 25.14
C PHE A 9 -2.14 -8.10 26.26
N THR A 10 -3.45 -8.28 25.99
CA THR A 10 -4.46 -7.90 27.01
C THR A 10 -5.81 -8.64 27.04
N TYR A 11 -6.27 -9.39 26.03
CA TYR A 11 -7.73 -9.62 25.89
C TYR A 11 -8.30 -11.00 26.23
N ASP A 12 -7.49 -12.07 26.31
CA ASP A 12 -8.00 -13.34 26.86
C ASP A 12 -8.37 -13.23 28.36
N GLN A 13 -7.93 -12.14 29.01
CA GLN A 13 -8.20 -11.81 30.40
C GLN A 13 -9.38 -10.81 30.58
N ILE A 14 -9.91 -10.21 29.50
CA ILE A 14 -10.96 -9.17 29.56
C ILE A 14 -12.28 -9.70 28.97
N PRO A 15 -13.37 -9.81 29.77
CA PRO A 15 -14.69 -10.17 29.25
C PRO A 15 -15.13 -9.18 28.15
N ASN A 16 -15.47 -9.69 26.96
CA ASN A 16 -15.89 -8.92 25.76
C ASN A 16 -14.78 -8.11 25.02
N GLY A 17 -13.50 -8.49 25.14
CA GLY A 17 -12.39 -7.80 24.46
C GLY A 17 -12.53 -7.62 22.93
N TRP A 18 -13.24 -8.51 22.24
CA TRP A 18 -13.51 -8.38 20.79
C TRP A 18 -14.28 -7.11 20.43
N LYS A 19 -15.11 -6.56 21.33
CA LYS A 19 -15.83 -5.29 21.10
C LYS A 19 -14.88 -4.12 21.03
N VAL A 20 -13.82 -4.12 21.84
CA VAL A 20 -12.78 -3.09 21.83
C VAL A 20 -11.99 -3.14 20.53
N VAL A 21 -11.68 -4.35 20.05
CA VAL A 21 -11.02 -4.57 18.75
C VAL A 21 -11.84 -3.98 17.60
N LEU A 22 -13.16 -4.16 17.60
CA LEU A 22 -14.05 -3.57 16.60
C LEU A 22 -14.26 -2.05 16.80
N GLY A 23 -14.21 -1.57 18.04
CA GLY A 23 -14.37 -0.16 18.37
C GLY A 23 -13.17 0.71 17.95
N PHE A 24 -11.96 0.15 17.91
CA PHE A 24 -10.75 0.90 17.60
C PHE A 24 -10.73 1.50 16.17
N PRO A 25 -11.05 0.75 15.09
CA PRO A 25 -11.20 1.33 13.75
C PRO A 25 -12.29 2.41 13.68
N ILE A 26 -13.38 2.26 14.44
CA ILE A 26 -14.47 3.25 14.51
C ILE A 26 -13.95 4.55 15.13
N ALA A 27 -13.17 4.46 16.21
CA ALA A 27 -12.55 5.62 16.84
C ALA A 27 -11.57 6.33 15.89
N ILE A 28 -10.73 5.59 15.17
CA ILE A 28 -9.84 6.17 14.14
C ILE A 28 -10.65 6.84 13.03
N GLY A 29 -11.72 6.20 12.55
CA GLY A 29 -12.62 6.76 11.54
C GLY A 29 -13.27 8.06 12.00
N ALA A 30 -13.73 8.11 13.26
CA ALA A 30 -14.29 9.32 13.86
C ALA A 30 -13.25 10.44 13.98
N ILE A 31 -12.02 10.12 14.39
CA ILE A 31 -10.91 11.07 14.44
C ILE A 31 -10.60 11.61 13.04
N ASN A 32 -10.53 10.75 12.03
CA ASN A 32 -10.32 11.16 10.64
C ASN A 32 -11.44 12.06 10.13
N LEU A 33 -12.71 11.77 10.45
CA LEU A 33 -13.85 12.62 10.10
C LEU A 33 -13.77 14.01 10.75
N LEU A 34 -13.30 14.10 11.99
CA LEU A 34 -13.06 15.38 12.65
C LEU A 34 -11.90 16.13 11.99
N LEU A 35 -10.82 15.42 11.64
CA LEU A 35 -9.64 15.99 10.96
C LEU A 35 -9.94 16.53 9.56
N PHE A 36 -10.88 15.91 8.82
CA PHE A 36 -11.28 16.38 7.49
C PHE A 36 -11.77 17.84 7.50
N HIS A 37 -12.27 18.35 8.62
CA HIS A 37 -12.69 19.74 8.73
C HIS A 37 -11.52 20.75 8.63
N TRP A 38 -10.29 20.32 8.95
CA TRP A 38 -9.10 21.19 8.92
C TRP A 38 -8.21 20.97 7.69
N ILE A 39 -8.51 19.98 6.85
CA ILE A 39 -7.72 19.70 5.64
C ILE A 39 -8.27 20.60 4.52
N PRO A 40 -7.42 21.45 3.89
CA PRO A 40 -7.86 22.25 2.75
C PRO A 40 -8.25 21.34 1.57
N GLU A 41 -9.20 21.78 0.76
CA GLU A 41 -9.64 21.02 -0.41
C GLU A 41 -8.51 20.86 -1.44
N SER A 42 -8.51 19.78 -2.21
CA SER A 42 -7.45 19.54 -3.19
C SER A 42 -7.40 20.66 -4.25
N PRO A 43 -6.21 21.25 -4.54
CA PRO A 43 -6.07 22.34 -5.51
C PRO A 43 -6.54 21.92 -6.91
N CYS A 44 -6.32 20.67 -7.32
CA CYS A 44 -6.81 20.14 -8.59
C CYS A 44 -8.34 20.14 -8.67
N TRP A 45 -9.04 19.86 -7.57
CA TRP A 45 -10.50 19.89 -7.53
C TRP A 45 -11.02 21.34 -7.60
N LEU A 46 -10.39 22.26 -6.86
CA LEU A 46 -10.73 23.69 -6.88
C LEU A 46 -10.57 24.30 -8.27
N LEU A 47 -9.48 23.96 -8.98
CA LEU A 47 -9.29 24.36 -10.38
C LEU A 47 -10.34 23.77 -11.34
N ARG A 48 -10.78 22.52 -11.11
CA ARG A 48 -11.85 21.90 -11.90
C ARG A 48 -13.19 22.62 -11.76
N GLU A 49 -13.50 23.12 -10.56
CA GLU A 49 -14.67 23.95 -10.25
C GLU A 49 -14.49 25.43 -10.65
N GLY A 50 -13.32 25.82 -11.17
CA GLY A 50 -13.03 27.20 -11.58
C GLY A 50 -12.70 28.16 -10.43
N ARG A 51 -12.42 27.65 -9.23
CA ARG A 51 -12.06 28.41 -8.03
C ARG A 51 -10.55 28.64 -7.95
N TYR A 52 -10.02 29.50 -8.82
CA TYR A 52 -8.58 29.76 -8.94
C TYR A 52 -7.95 30.36 -7.69
N GLU A 53 -8.58 31.36 -7.07
CA GLU A 53 -8.07 32.03 -5.87
C GLU A 53 -7.97 31.07 -4.68
N ASP A 54 -8.94 30.16 -4.52
CA ASP A 54 -8.93 29.15 -3.46
C ASP A 54 -7.85 28.07 -3.70
N ALA A 55 -7.61 27.71 -4.97
CA ALA A 55 -6.56 26.77 -5.34
C ALA A 55 -5.17 27.35 -5.02
N GLU A 56 -4.98 28.65 -5.30
CA GLU A 56 -3.76 29.37 -4.93
C GLU A 56 -3.59 29.46 -3.41
N ALA A 57 -4.65 29.80 -2.67
CA ALA A 57 -4.61 29.83 -1.20
C ALA A 57 -4.24 28.47 -0.60
N THR A 58 -4.73 27.38 -1.19
CA THR A 58 -4.39 26.02 -0.78
C THR A 58 -2.91 25.69 -1.06
N LEU A 59 -2.39 26.05 -2.24
CA LEU A 59 -0.99 25.83 -2.56
C LEU A 59 -0.08 26.68 -1.67
N ASN A 60 -0.43 27.93 -1.40
CA ASN A 60 0.28 28.77 -0.44
C ASN A 60 0.34 28.14 0.96
N PHE A 61 -0.74 27.49 1.41
CA PHE A 61 -0.75 26.72 2.66
C PHE A 61 0.15 25.48 2.60
N VAL A 62 0.10 24.70 1.51
CA VAL A 62 0.90 23.46 1.34
C VAL A 62 2.40 23.75 1.24
N TYR A 63 2.79 24.77 0.48
CA TYR A 63 4.18 25.22 0.35
C TYR A 63 4.66 26.04 1.57
N ASN A 64 3.76 26.29 2.54
CA ASN A 64 4.03 27.06 3.75
C ASN A 64 4.63 28.44 3.43
N VAL A 65 4.08 29.10 2.41
CA VAL A 65 4.54 30.40 1.93
C VAL A 65 4.31 31.42 3.04
N PRO A 66 5.32 32.24 3.42
CA PRO A 66 5.16 33.22 4.47
C PRO A 66 4.02 34.19 4.17
N GLU A 67 3.17 34.44 5.16
CA GLU A 67 2.01 35.34 5.04
C GLU A 67 2.41 36.77 4.62
N SER A 68 3.67 37.16 4.85
CA SER A 68 4.23 38.43 4.37
C SER A 68 4.36 38.54 2.85
N VAL A 69 4.47 37.41 2.13
CA VAL A 69 4.57 37.35 0.66
C VAL A 69 3.17 37.39 0.05
N THR A 70 2.23 36.62 0.59
CA THR A 70 0.83 36.62 0.15
C THR A 70 0.12 37.96 0.42
N LEU A 71 0.36 38.61 1.58
CA LEU A 71 -0.20 39.92 1.89
C LEU A 71 0.44 41.08 1.12
N ALA A 72 1.65 40.90 0.58
CA ALA A 72 2.32 41.88 -0.29
C ALA A 72 1.82 41.84 -1.74
N GLY A 73 0.87 40.95 -2.08
CA GLY A 73 0.41 40.72 -3.45
C GLY A 73 1.51 40.15 -4.35
N GLN A 74 2.54 39.54 -3.77
CA GLN A 74 3.60 38.86 -4.49
C GLN A 74 3.26 37.38 -4.56
N HIS A 75 3.14 36.86 -5.77
CA HIS A 75 2.95 35.43 -5.99
C HIS A 75 4.32 34.75 -5.89
N ASP A 76 4.40 33.68 -5.08
CA ASP A 76 5.60 32.84 -5.08
C ASP A 76 5.75 32.21 -6.49
N PRO A 77 6.91 32.34 -7.14
CA PRO A 77 7.13 31.73 -8.46
C PRO A 77 6.87 30.22 -8.45
N ALA A 78 7.14 29.51 -7.35
CA ALA A 78 6.88 28.08 -7.24
C ALA A 78 5.38 27.74 -7.25
N VAL A 79 4.55 28.57 -6.58
CA VAL A 79 3.09 28.37 -6.56
C VAL A 79 2.46 28.72 -7.90
N THR A 80 2.98 29.76 -8.56
CA THR A 80 2.49 30.18 -9.88
C THR A 80 2.83 29.15 -10.96
N GLU A 81 4.04 28.60 -10.93
CA GLU A 81 4.49 27.52 -11.82
C GLU A 81 3.62 26.27 -11.65
N GLU A 82 3.45 25.80 -10.41
CA GLU A 82 2.61 24.63 -10.10
C GLU A 82 1.14 24.83 -10.52
N LEU A 83 0.57 26.01 -10.27
CA LEU A 83 -0.79 26.35 -10.74
C LEU A 83 -0.90 26.26 -12.26
N SER A 84 0.10 26.77 -12.98
CA SER A 84 0.11 26.76 -14.44
C SER A 84 0.27 25.34 -15.01
N ASP A 85 1.09 24.51 -14.37
CA ASP A 85 1.28 23.10 -14.72
C ASP A 85 0.00 22.30 -14.48
N LEU A 86 -0.61 22.45 -13.30
CA LEU A 86 -1.88 21.81 -12.95
C LEU A 86 -3.00 22.22 -13.90
N GLN A 87 -3.08 23.51 -14.25
CA GLN A 87 -4.09 23.99 -15.18
C GLN A 87 -3.88 23.44 -16.59
N THR A 88 -2.63 23.36 -17.04
CA THR A 88 -2.29 22.74 -18.33
C THR A 88 -2.66 21.26 -18.33
N GLU A 89 -2.38 20.53 -17.25
CA GLU A 89 -2.75 19.12 -17.12
C GLU A 89 -4.29 18.93 -17.11
N LEU A 90 -5.02 19.79 -16.41
CA LEU A 90 -6.49 19.78 -16.38
C LEU A 90 -7.13 20.13 -17.73
N ASP A 91 -6.56 21.09 -18.46
CA ASP A 91 -7.04 21.43 -19.80
C ASP A 91 -6.74 20.30 -20.80
N ASN A 92 -5.59 19.63 -20.66
CA ASN A 92 -5.29 18.39 -21.39
C ASN A 92 -6.30 17.29 -21.03
N GLU A 93 -6.65 17.11 -19.75
CA GLU A 93 -7.68 16.17 -19.31
C GLU A 93 -9.07 16.52 -19.85
N ARG A 94 -9.45 17.80 -19.90
CA ARG A 94 -10.73 18.26 -20.47
C ARG A 94 -10.81 18.05 -21.98
N GLN A 95 -9.68 18.20 -22.69
CA GLN A 95 -9.59 17.91 -24.12
C GLN A 95 -9.59 16.40 -24.41
N ILE A 96 -9.22 15.59 -23.43
CA ILE A 96 -9.39 14.14 -23.47
C ILE A 96 -10.87 13.83 -23.21
N GLU A 97 -11.64 13.56 -24.27
CA GLU A 97 -12.98 12.98 -24.14
C GLU A 97 -12.96 11.79 -23.17
N SER A 98 -14.00 11.66 -22.33
CA SER A 98 -14.13 10.58 -21.36
C SER A 98 -13.83 9.24 -22.03
N ALA A 99 -12.71 8.61 -21.68
CA ALA A 99 -12.19 7.46 -22.41
C ALA A 99 -13.26 6.37 -22.52
N SER A 100 -13.58 5.91 -23.73
CA SER A 100 -14.54 4.83 -23.89
C SER A 100 -14.00 3.53 -23.27
N TRP A 101 -14.87 2.68 -22.73
CA TRP A 101 -14.47 1.33 -22.28
C TRP A 101 -13.80 0.54 -23.41
N MET A 102 -14.17 0.80 -24.66
CA MET A 102 -13.55 0.19 -25.84
C MET A 102 -12.06 0.54 -25.96
N GLU A 103 -11.65 1.76 -25.61
CA GLU A 103 -10.24 2.20 -25.66
C GLU A 103 -9.38 1.48 -24.61
N VAL A 104 -9.99 1.15 -23.46
CA VAL A 104 -9.34 0.35 -22.41
C VAL A 104 -9.01 -1.04 -22.94
N PHE A 105 -9.97 -1.71 -23.59
CA PHE A 105 -9.76 -3.04 -24.17
C PHE A 105 -8.86 -3.03 -25.41
N GLN A 106 -8.83 -1.94 -26.18
CA GLN A 106 -7.87 -1.75 -27.28
C GLN A 106 -6.43 -1.63 -26.75
N SER A 107 -6.25 -1.09 -25.54
CA SER A 107 -4.97 -1.04 -24.83
C SER A 107 -4.61 -2.37 -24.14
N GLY A 108 -4.88 -3.49 -24.83
CA GLY A 108 -4.88 -4.84 -24.24
C GLY A 108 -3.57 -5.26 -23.60
N ARG A 109 -2.41 -4.77 -24.07
CA ARG A 109 -1.10 -5.06 -23.44
C ARG A 109 -0.97 -4.43 -22.04
N ILE A 110 -1.37 -3.18 -21.90
CA ILE A 110 -1.29 -2.44 -20.63
C ILE A 110 -2.29 -3.03 -19.64
N LEU A 111 -3.53 -3.23 -20.10
CA LEU A 111 -4.58 -3.86 -19.32
C LEU A 111 -4.16 -5.25 -18.83
N PHE A 112 -3.59 -6.08 -19.72
CA PHE A 112 -3.11 -7.40 -19.36
C PHE A 112 -2.02 -7.36 -18.28
N ILE A 113 -1.02 -6.47 -18.39
CA ILE A 113 0.04 -6.35 -17.39
C ILE A 113 -0.53 -5.96 -16.03
N CYS A 114 -1.40 -4.93 -15.98
CA CYS A 114 -2.00 -4.47 -14.74
C CYS A 114 -2.88 -5.53 -14.09
N LEU A 115 -3.79 -6.15 -14.84
CA LEU A 115 -4.66 -7.21 -14.31
C LEU A 115 -3.85 -8.44 -13.89
N PHE A 116 -2.88 -8.87 -14.71
CA PHE A 116 -2.04 -10.01 -14.38
C PHE A 116 -1.26 -9.80 -13.08
N LEU A 117 -0.60 -8.66 -12.91
CA LEU A 117 0.15 -8.35 -11.69
C LEU A 117 -0.76 -8.27 -10.47
N GLN A 118 -1.95 -7.70 -10.64
CA GLN A 118 -2.88 -7.47 -9.55
C GLN A 118 -3.62 -8.76 -9.14
N PHE A 119 -3.89 -9.65 -10.08
CA PHE A 119 -4.38 -11.00 -9.86
C PHE A 119 -3.31 -11.92 -9.25
N TRP A 120 -2.05 -11.79 -9.69
CA TRP A 120 -0.96 -12.60 -9.19
C TRP A 120 -0.58 -12.28 -7.74
N SER A 121 -0.81 -11.04 -7.32
CA SER A 121 -0.43 -10.57 -5.98
C SER A 121 -1.14 -11.34 -4.84
N PRO A 122 -2.47 -11.48 -4.81
CA PRO A 122 -3.15 -12.34 -3.84
C PRO A 122 -2.85 -13.83 -4.02
N LEU A 123 -2.73 -14.28 -5.27
CA LEU A 123 -2.46 -15.69 -5.62
C LEU A 123 -1.11 -16.17 -5.09
N SER A 124 -0.16 -15.27 -4.90
CA SER A 124 1.14 -15.55 -4.27
C SER A 124 1.04 -16.13 -2.85
N GLY A 125 -0.14 -16.05 -2.21
CA GLY A 125 -0.40 -16.64 -0.89
C GLY A 125 -0.20 -15.67 0.28
N ILE A 126 0.08 -14.39 0.02
CA ILE A 126 0.31 -13.39 1.08
C ILE A 126 -0.85 -13.33 2.07
N ASN A 127 -2.10 -13.34 1.59
CA ASN A 127 -3.28 -13.27 2.45
C ASN A 127 -3.40 -14.50 3.36
N VAL A 128 -3.11 -15.69 2.81
CA VAL A 128 -3.10 -16.94 3.59
C VAL A 128 -2.02 -16.90 4.67
N LEU A 129 -0.81 -16.49 4.31
CA LEU A 129 0.28 -16.36 5.28
C LEU A 129 -0.04 -15.33 6.36
N MET A 130 -0.62 -14.19 6.01
CA MET A 130 -0.97 -13.14 6.96
C MET A 130 -2.04 -13.61 7.94
N PHE A 131 -3.13 -14.22 7.46
CA PHE A 131 -4.23 -14.67 8.32
C PHE A 131 -3.91 -15.92 9.14
N TYR A 132 -3.08 -16.82 8.61
CA TYR A 132 -2.77 -18.10 9.25
C TYR A 132 -1.34 -18.16 9.81
N SER A 133 -0.60 -17.05 9.88
CA SER A 133 0.77 -16.99 10.41
C SER A 133 0.90 -17.65 11.79
N THR A 134 0.01 -17.31 12.73
CA THR A 134 0.00 -17.91 14.08
C THR A 134 -0.24 -19.42 14.03
N THR A 135 -1.14 -19.89 13.16
CA THR A 135 -1.41 -21.32 12.97
C THR A 135 -0.20 -22.04 12.36
N ILE A 136 0.45 -21.43 11.37
CA ILE A 136 1.67 -21.95 10.74
C ILE A 136 2.80 -22.07 11.76
N PHE A 137 2.95 -21.08 12.65
CA PHE A 137 3.95 -21.12 13.72
C PHE A 137 3.65 -22.14 14.80
N ASN A 138 2.38 -22.33 15.15
CA ASN A 138 1.95 -23.42 16.03
C ASN A 138 2.27 -24.79 15.40
N ILE A 139 2.01 -24.96 14.10
CA ILE A 139 2.35 -26.18 13.36
C ILE A 139 3.88 -26.35 13.31
N ALA A 140 4.66 -25.28 13.18
CA ALA A 140 6.12 -25.35 13.19
C ALA A 140 6.74 -25.64 14.58
N GLY A 141 5.92 -25.77 15.64
CA GLY A 141 6.39 -26.10 16.99
C GLY A 141 6.92 -24.91 17.80
N VAL A 142 6.59 -23.68 17.40
CA VAL A 142 6.96 -22.47 18.14
C VAL A 142 6.12 -22.39 19.42
N LYS A 143 6.76 -22.56 20.59
CA LYS A 143 6.08 -22.60 21.91
C LYS A 143 5.28 -21.34 22.23
N GLU A 144 5.71 -20.18 21.72
CA GLU A 144 5.02 -18.89 21.87
C GLU A 144 4.75 -18.25 20.50
N ALA A 145 3.85 -18.87 19.72
CA ALA A 145 3.50 -18.37 18.38
C ALA A 145 3.02 -16.90 18.38
N ILE A 146 2.48 -16.41 19.49
CA ILE A 146 2.11 -14.99 19.67
C ILE A 146 3.33 -14.08 19.61
N ILE A 147 4.44 -14.42 20.27
CA ILE A 147 5.70 -13.66 20.19
C ILE A 147 6.24 -13.69 18.75
N GLY A 148 6.13 -14.83 18.06
CA GLY A 148 6.49 -14.96 16.66
C GLY A 148 5.70 -14.00 15.76
N THR A 149 4.38 -13.92 15.94
CA THR A 149 3.54 -13.00 15.19
C THR A 149 3.84 -11.53 15.51
N ILE A 150 4.07 -11.18 16.78
CA ILE A 150 4.49 -9.83 17.17
C ILE A 150 5.83 -9.45 16.51
N THR A 151 6.76 -10.40 16.44
CA THR A 151 8.05 -10.19 15.77
C THR A 151 7.87 -9.95 14.27
N ILE A 152 6.95 -10.66 13.62
CA ILE A 152 6.55 -10.33 12.23
C ILE A 152 6.04 -8.91 12.15
N ASP A 153 5.11 -8.52 13.00
CA ASP A 153 4.45 -7.22 12.87
C ASP A 153 5.44 -6.06 13.06
N VAL A 154 6.36 -6.17 14.03
CA VAL A 154 7.43 -5.18 14.22
C VAL A 154 8.39 -5.15 13.03
N LEU A 155 8.81 -6.32 12.54
CA LEU A 155 9.69 -6.38 11.38
C LEU A 155 9.00 -5.87 10.12
N ASN A 156 7.71 -6.11 9.94
CA ASN A 156 6.93 -5.62 8.82
C ASN A 156 7.01 -4.09 8.75
N VAL A 157 6.81 -3.39 9.88
CA VAL A 157 6.94 -1.92 9.94
C VAL A 157 8.35 -1.46 9.56
N ILE A 158 9.39 -2.10 10.09
CA ILE A 158 10.79 -1.75 9.76
C ILE A 158 11.07 -1.97 8.26
N LEU A 159 10.57 -3.09 7.73
CA LEU A 159 10.73 -3.45 6.32
C LEU A 159 9.98 -2.50 5.41
N THR A 160 8.80 -2.02 5.79
CA THR A 160 8.07 -0.99 5.03
C THR A 160 8.90 0.29 4.92
N VAL A 161 9.58 0.71 5.98
CA VAL A 161 10.46 1.90 5.95
C VAL A 161 11.67 1.66 5.02
N LEU A 162 12.33 0.50 5.15
CA LEU A 162 13.46 0.14 4.27
C LEU A 162 13.03 0.01 2.81
N GLN A 163 11.86 -0.54 2.56
CA GLN A 163 11.27 -0.69 1.25
C GLN A 163 11.05 0.66 0.57
N MET A 164 10.49 1.65 1.26
CA MET A 164 10.31 3.00 0.70
C MET A 164 11.63 3.55 0.14
N TYR A 165 12.73 3.37 0.89
CA TYR A 165 14.05 3.79 0.46
C TYR A 165 14.63 2.98 -0.72
N ILE A 166 14.42 1.65 -0.72
CA ILE A 166 14.92 0.77 -1.78
C ILE A 166 14.17 1.00 -3.09
N VAL A 167 12.86 1.22 -3.03
CA VAL A 167 12.00 1.44 -4.19
C VAL A 167 12.45 2.67 -4.98
N GLU A 168 12.85 3.75 -4.34
CA GLU A 168 13.32 4.95 -5.07
C GLU A 168 14.67 4.75 -5.77
N ARG A 169 15.53 3.86 -5.26
CA ARG A 169 16.91 3.70 -5.74
C ARG A 169 17.11 2.57 -6.72
N ALA A 170 16.24 1.57 -6.71
CA ALA A 170 16.36 0.39 -7.55
C ALA A 170 15.28 0.37 -8.64
N GLY A 171 15.68 -0.08 -9.84
CA GLY A 171 14.76 -0.17 -10.98
C GLY A 171 13.57 -1.10 -10.70
N ARG A 172 12.37 -0.68 -11.12
CA ARG A 172 11.09 -1.39 -10.89
C ARG A 172 11.15 -2.85 -11.32
N THR A 173 11.62 -3.12 -12.53
CA THR A 173 11.71 -4.49 -13.08
C THR A 173 12.70 -5.37 -12.30
N ALA A 174 13.80 -4.79 -11.83
CA ALA A 174 14.77 -5.52 -11.01
C ALA A 174 14.15 -5.89 -9.65
N LEU A 175 13.49 -4.92 -8.98
CA LEU A 175 12.81 -5.17 -7.71
C LEU A 175 11.70 -6.22 -7.84
N LEU A 176 10.91 -6.17 -8.91
CA LEU A 176 9.87 -7.17 -9.17
C LEU A 176 10.48 -8.57 -9.32
N ASN A 177 11.54 -8.72 -10.11
CA ASN A 177 12.18 -10.00 -10.35
C ASN A 177 12.85 -10.54 -9.08
N TYR A 178 13.72 -9.75 -8.44
CA TYR A 178 14.43 -10.17 -7.24
C TYR A 178 13.48 -10.43 -6.06
N GLY A 179 12.48 -9.56 -5.86
CA GLY A 179 11.48 -9.72 -4.80
C GLY A 179 10.63 -10.96 -5.01
N THR A 180 10.19 -11.23 -6.25
CA THR A 180 9.40 -12.44 -6.55
C THR A 180 10.23 -13.71 -6.40
N ILE A 181 11.50 -13.72 -6.84
CA ILE A 181 12.41 -14.86 -6.65
C ILE A 181 12.65 -15.13 -5.16
N LEU A 182 12.96 -14.09 -4.39
CA LEU A 182 13.21 -14.20 -2.94
C LEU A 182 11.97 -14.74 -2.22
N SER A 183 10.80 -14.22 -2.57
CA SER A 183 9.52 -14.68 -2.02
C SER A 183 9.25 -16.13 -2.38
N GLY A 184 9.37 -16.48 -3.66
CA GLY A 184 9.11 -17.84 -4.15
C GLY A 184 10.04 -18.88 -3.50
N LEU A 185 11.34 -18.57 -3.39
CA LEU A 185 12.31 -19.44 -2.72
C LEU A 185 11.99 -19.59 -1.24
N SER A 186 11.69 -18.49 -0.54
CA SER A 186 11.35 -18.52 0.89
C SER A 186 10.06 -19.29 1.15
N PHE A 187 9.06 -19.16 0.27
CA PHE A 187 7.80 -19.89 0.36
C PHE A 187 7.99 -21.40 0.15
N LEU A 188 8.82 -21.78 -0.82
CA LEU A 188 9.18 -23.17 -1.07
C LEU A 188 9.93 -23.78 0.12
N LEU A 189 10.91 -23.05 0.67
CA LEU A 189 11.66 -23.48 1.86
C LEU A 189 10.77 -23.60 3.10
N LEU A 190 9.82 -22.68 3.27
CA LEU A 190 8.80 -22.78 4.32
C LEU A 190 7.97 -24.06 4.14
N GLY A 191 7.52 -24.36 2.93
CA GLY A 191 6.77 -25.59 2.62
C GLY A 191 7.55 -26.86 2.93
N ILE A 192 8.82 -26.94 2.51
CA ILE A 192 9.72 -28.07 2.84
C ILE A 192 9.89 -28.20 4.35
N THR A 193 10.10 -27.09 5.04
CA THR A 193 10.26 -27.06 6.50
C THR A 193 9.00 -27.58 7.19
N LEU A 194 7.81 -27.30 6.68
CA LEU A 194 6.57 -27.82 7.27
C LEU A 194 6.32 -29.30 6.96
N ILE A 195 6.73 -29.80 5.79
CA ILE A 195 6.56 -31.21 5.38
C ILE A 195 7.58 -32.13 6.09
N ALA A 196 8.82 -31.69 6.26
CA ALA A 196 9.90 -32.46 6.88
C ALA A 196 9.76 -32.60 8.41
N ARG A 197 8.54 -32.46 8.95
CA ARG A 197 8.26 -32.42 10.38
C ARG A 197 8.59 -33.75 11.05
N SER A 198 9.55 -33.68 11.97
CA SER A 198 9.73 -34.65 13.05
C SER A 198 9.21 -34.03 14.34
N GLU A 199 8.49 -34.78 15.15
CA GLU A 199 7.85 -34.27 16.36
C GLU A 199 8.89 -33.71 17.34
N LYS A 200 8.95 -32.37 17.46
CA LYS A 200 9.61 -31.56 18.52
C LYS A 200 11.03 -31.03 18.26
N ASP A 201 11.38 -30.65 17.03
CA ASP A 201 12.62 -29.89 16.83
C ASP A 201 12.39 -28.37 16.96
N THR A 202 12.95 -27.75 18.01
CA THR A 202 12.82 -26.28 18.24
C THR A 202 13.49 -25.48 17.12
N ILE A 203 14.48 -26.08 16.46
CA ILE A 203 15.23 -25.48 15.36
C ILE A 203 14.32 -25.27 14.13
N GLN A 204 13.39 -26.19 13.88
CA GLN A 204 12.46 -26.14 12.76
C GLN A 204 11.50 -24.94 12.86
N GLY A 205 11.04 -24.62 14.07
CA GLY A 205 10.21 -23.45 14.34
C GLY A 205 10.92 -22.14 14.02
N VAL A 206 12.21 -22.03 14.36
CA VAL A 206 13.02 -20.84 14.06
C VAL A 206 13.16 -20.64 12.54
N PHE A 207 13.44 -21.71 11.80
CA PHE A 207 13.53 -21.64 10.33
C PHE A 207 12.19 -21.24 9.69
N ALA A 208 11.07 -21.78 10.16
CA ALA A 208 9.74 -21.39 9.67
C ALA A 208 9.46 -19.90 9.87
N VAL A 209 9.85 -19.32 11.01
CA VAL A 209 9.74 -17.88 11.27
C VAL A 209 10.63 -17.09 10.31
N ILE A 210 11.91 -17.46 10.15
CA ILE A 210 12.85 -16.77 9.26
C ILE A 210 12.38 -16.79 7.81
N PHE A 211 11.89 -17.93 7.31
CA PHE A 211 11.39 -18.04 5.94
C PHE A 211 10.09 -17.26 5.74
N THR A 212 9.20 -17.25 6.73
CA THR A 212 7.99 -16.43 6.69
C THR A 212 8.33 -14.94 6.63
N LEU A 213 9.28 -14.49 7.46
CA LEU A 213 9.76 -13.10 7.44
C LEU A 213 10.38 -12.75 6.10
N THR A 214 11.30 -13.57 5.61
CA THR A 214 11.97 -13.35 4.32
C THR A 214 10.98 -13.33 3.16
N TYR A 215 9.95 -14.18 3.20
CA TYR A 215 8.84 -14.13 2.25
C TYR A 215 8.12 -12.77 2.30
N ILE A 216 7.73 -12.30 3.49
CA ILE A 216 7.04 -11.01 3.66
C ILE A 216 7.92 -9.86 3.16
N CYS A 217 9.22 -9.88 3.46
CA CYS A 217 10.19 -8.90 2.95
C CYS A 217 10.19 -8.87 1.41
N GLY A 218 10.38 -10.04 0.80
CA GLY A 218 10.47 -10.16 -0.66
C GLY A 218 9.16 -9.77 -1.33
N PHE A 219 8.02 -10.13 -0.72
CA PHE A 219 6.71 -9.82 -1.25
C PHE A 219 6.49 -8.32 -1.20
N ALA A 220 6.74 -7.67 -0.05
CA ALA A 220 6.60 -6.23 0.10
C ALA A 220 7.42 -5.49 -0.97
N VAL A 221 8.73 -5.76 -1.05
CA VAL A 221 9.65 -5.09 -1.98
C VAL A 221 9.34 -5.40 -3.45
N GLY A 222 8.87 -6.60 -3.76
CA GLY A 222 8.50 -7.02 -5.11
C GLY A 222 7.03 -6.74 -5.41
N LEU A 223 6.20 -7.79 -5.34
CA LEU A 223 4.79 -7.77 -5.73
C LEU A 223 3.91 -6.80 -4.92
N GLY A 224 4.36 -6.37 -3.74
CA GLY A 224 3.68 -5.43 -2.87
C GLY A 224 3.70 -4.02 -3.45
N ALA A 225 4.80 -3.27 -3.32
CA ALA A 225 4.83 -1.88 -3.80
C ALA A 225 4.98 -1.73 -5.31
N VAL A 226 5.73 -2.63 -5.97
CA VAL A 226 6.10 -2.42 -7.37
C VAL A 226 4.89 -2.60 -8.31
N THR A 227 3.92 -3.43 -7.95
CA THR A 227 2.70 -3.62 -8.75
C THR A 227 1.86 -2.34 -8.81
N TRP A 228 1.67 -1.67 -7.67
CA TRP A 228 1.01 -0.36 -7.61
C TRP A 228 1.79 0.72 -8.36
N ALA A 229 3.12 0.74 -8.21
CA ALA A 229 3.96 1.69 -8.93
C ALA A 229 3.91 1.49 -10.45
N ILE A 230 4.05 0.25 -10.94
CA ILE A 230 3.93 -0.09 -12.36
C ILE A 230 2.55 0.29 -12.90
N MET A 231 1.49 0.06 -12.11
CA MET A 231 0.14 0.44 -12.52
C MET A 231 0.00 1.97 -12.69
N ALA A 232 0.65 2.77 -11.84
CA ALA A 232 0.70 4.23 -11.98
C ALA A 232 1.54 4.70 -13.16
N GLU A 233 2.69 4.06 -13.40
CA GLU A 233 3.66 4.48 -14.41
C GLU A 233 3.28 4.05 -15.84
N VAL A 234 2.71 2.84 -16.02
CA VAL A 234 2.41 2.28 -17.35
C VAL A 234 1.07 2.75 -17.89
N THR A 235 0.15 3.17 -17.02
CA THR A 235 -1.23 3.48 -17.43
C THR A 235 -1.38 4.95 -17.88
N PRO A 236 -1.75 5.19 -19.15
CA PRO A 236 -2.01 6.54 -19.65
C PRO A 236 -3.10 7.23 -18.84
N ALA A 237 -2.93 8.53 -18.56
CA ALA A 237 -3.87 9.32 -17.75
C ALA A 237 -5.34 9.14 -18.20
N ARG A 238 -5.57 9.13 -19.53
CA ARG A 238 -6.87 8.94 -20.18
C ARG A 238 -7.64 7.69 -19.71
N ILE A 239 -6.98 6.53 -19.61
CA ILE A 239 -7.63 5.26 -19.24
C ILE A 239 -7.36 4.85 -17.78
N ARG A 240 -6.55 5.62 -17.05
CA ARG A 240 -6.02 5.29 -15.73
C ARG A 240 -7.10 4.90 -14.74
N ASN A 241 -8.09 5.75 -14.55
CA ASN A 241 -9.14 5.52 -13.55
C ASN A 241 -9.95 4.24 -13.84
N LYS A 242 -10.19 3.91 -15.12
CA LYS A 242 -10.92 2.70 -15.52
C LYS A 242 -10.09 1.43 -15.32
N VAL A 243 -8.82 1.46 -15.72
CA VAL A 243 -7.88 0.34 -15.49
C VAL A 243 -7.69 0.11 -13.99
N TYR A 244 -7.56 1.17 -13.21
CA TYR A 244 -7.46 1.11 -11.75
C TYR A 244 -8.70 0.47 -11.13
N ALA A 245 -9.90 0.88 -11.55
CA ALA A 245 -11.13 0.29 -11.04
C ALA A 245 -11.21 -1.23 -11.28
N LEU A 246 -10.81 -1.69 -12.48
CA LEU A 246 -10.76 -3.12 -12.81
C LEU A 246 -9.70 -3.85 -11.98
N ALA A 247 -8.47 -3.35 -11.96
CA ALA A 247 -7.36 -3.98 -11.26
C ALA A 247 -7.62 -4.06 -9.74
N VAL A 248 -8.04 -2.95 -9.13
CA VAL A 248 -8.37 -2.92 -7.69
C VAL A 248 -9.54 -3.86 -7.40
N GLY A 249 -10.56 -3.88 -8.27
CA GLY A 249 -11.68 -4.82 -8.17
C GLY A 249 -11.23 -6.28 -8.17
N GLU A 250 -10.29 -6.67 -9.02
CA GLU A 250 -9.73 -8.03 -9.06
C GLU A 250 -8.84 -8.37 -7.85
N ASN A 251 -8.14 -7.38 -7.28
CA ASN A 251 -7.25 -7.62 -6.15
C ASN A 251 -7.99 -8.00 -4.86
N TRP A 252 -9.12 -7.34 -4.65
CA TRP A 252 -9.90 -7.39 -3.40
C TRP A 252 -11.25 -8.09 -3.56
N GLY A 253 -11.60 -8.48 -4.79
CA GLY A 253 -12.86 -9.17 -5.13
C GLY A 253 -12.81 -10.69 -5.03
#